data_AF-A0A1G8VUW1-F1
#
_entry.id   AF-A0A1G8VUW1-F1
#
_cell.length_a   1.000
_cell.length_b   1.000
_cell.length_c   1.000
_cell.angle_alpha   90.00
_cell.angle_beta   90.00
_cell.angle_gamma   90.00
#
_symmetry.space_group_name_H-M   'P 1'
#
loop_
_entity.id
_entity.type
_entity.pdbx_description
1 polymer ?
#
loop_
_entity_poly.entity_id
_entity_poly.type
_entity_poly.pdbx_seq_one_letter_code
_entity_poly.pdbx_strand_id
1 'polypeptide(L)'
;MVEVSVETTFRNPSHTRQKEWQRATHILRECKQWLVDGWNDGSLSSSITTGDIENPLYSALQNQAIRAAKSDYDDEPVEYTGEQPIEVNNQNWEIHTTENGSIVIGFPCISDWWYTPIHVYDDIEDPIEALLDGDAEKTKLSVWREGDDWKVSFTVSYSDDTSGEETPIGVDVGHNYILAATPDDASAESFLVSGKEYKFVRRYYRSLRESLQQAGALRARNHVGNKEYRRIQDANHTLSKRLVEYASQFENPVIKLEDLEGIRDGSEWHGVHSWPFYELQQFIIYKAEKAGIRVEKIDPQNTSQECSQCGEYAGRDRSRFECPSCGYVRHADLNAAENISQREGEPCTA
;
A
#
# COMPACT_ATOMS: atom_id res chain seq x y z
N MET A 1 -12.03 -6.06 -12.71
CA MET A 1 -11.25 -4.85 -13.02
C MET A 1 -10.27 -4.69 -11.88
N VAL A 2 -8.99 -4.88 -12.17
CA VAL A 2 -7.92 -4.81 -11.19
C VAL A 2 -7.30 -3.43 -11.30
N GLU A 3 -7.15 -2.74 -10.18
CA GLU A 3 -6.46 -1.45 -10.11
C GLU A 3 -5.11 -1.65 -9.44
N VAL A 4 -4.03 -1.38 -10.18
CA VAL A 4 -2.66 -1.49 -9.68
C VAL A 4 -2.00 -0.12 -9.64
N SER A 5 -1.53 0.27 -8.46
CA SER A 5 -0.73 1.50 -8.31
C SER A 5 0.74 1.23 -8.66
N VAL A 6 1.19 1.82 -9.75
CA VAL A 6 2.58 1.76 -10.19
C VAL A 6 3.35 2.93 -9.56
N GLU A 7 4.41 2.64 -8.81
CA GLU A 7 5.40 3.61 -8.36
C GLU A 7 6.80 3.12 -8.73
N THR A 8 7.58 3.95 -9.42
CA THR A 8 8.95 3.65 -9.79
C THR A 8 9.82 4.90 -9.94
N THR A 9 11.11 4.71 -10.25
CA THR A 9 12.09 5.77 -10.49
C THR A 9 12.45 5.90 -11.96
N PHE A 10 12.76 7.13 -12.38
CA PHE A 10 13.33 7.37 -13.71
C PHE A 10 14.79 6.89 -13.77
N ARG A 11 15.15 6.22 -14.87
CA ARG A 11 16.52 5.76 -15.16
C ARG A 11 17.38 6.94 -15.62
N ASN A 12 18.30 7.39 -14.76
CA ASN A 12 19.33 8.38 -15.07
C ASN A 12 18.83 9.58 -15.91
N PRO A 13 17.81 10.34 -15.44
CA PRO A 13 17.37 11.54 -16.12
C PRO A 13 18.55 12.50 -16.30
N SER A 14 18.72 13.06 -17.50
CA SER A 14 19.83 13.98 -17.75
C SER A 14 19.78 15.18 -16.79
N HIS A 15 20.93 15.76 -16.46
CA HIS A 15 21.00 16.92 -15.57
C HIS A 15 20.17 18.12 -16.09
N THR A 16 20.02 18.26 -17.41
CA THR A 16 19.13 19.26 -18.02
C THR A 16 17.67 18.99 -17.66
N ARG A 17 17.21 17.74 -17.78
CA ARG A 17 15.84 17.34 -17.40
C ARG A 17 15.59 17.58 -15.92
N GLN A 18 16.50 17.12 -15.05
CA GLN A 18 16.36 17.27 -13.60
C GLN A 18 16.24 18.75 -13.20
N LYS A 19 17.04 19.64 -13.81
CA LYS A 19 16.96 21.09 -13.57
C LYS A 19 15.66 21.69 -14.04
N GLU A 20 15.16 21.28 -15.21
CA GLU A 20 13.89 21.78 -15.73
C GLU A 20 12.72 21.31 -14.87
N TRP A 21 12.70 20.03 -14.50
CA TRP A 21 11.68 19.46 -13.63
C TRP A 21 11.68 20.16 -12.27
N GLN A 22 12.86 20.35 -11.67
CA GLN A 22 12.95 21.10 -10.42
C GLN A 22 12.46 22.54 -10.58
N ARG A 23 12.76 23.21 -11.70
CA ARG A 23 12.22 24.55 -11.95
C ARG A 23 10.70 24.52 -12.09
N ALA A 24 10.14 23.50 -12.73
CA ALA A 24 8.70 23.35 -12.89
C ALA A 24 8.00 23.15 -11.54
N THR A 25 8.56 22.35 -10.63
CA THR A 25 7.99 22.15 -9.28
C THR A 25 7.91 23.45 -8.47
N HIS A 26 8.88 24.35 -8.65
CA HIS A 26 8.87 25.68 -8.02
C HIS A 26 7.83 26.61 -8.65
N ILE A 27 7.74 26.66 -9.98
CA ILE A 27 6.75 27.49 -10.67
C ILE A 27 5.33 26.99 -10.37
N LEU A 28 5.13 25.68 -10.26
CA LEU A 28 3.86 25.09 -9.85
C LEU A 28 3.45 25.55 -8.45
N ARG A 29 4.37 25.54 -7.48
CA ARG A 29 4.12 26.10 -6.14
C ARG A 29 3.67 27.56 -6.22
N GLU A 30 4.43 28.39 -6.91
CA GLU A 30 4.13 29.83 -7.03
C GLU A 30 2.79 30.07 -7.73
N CYS A 31 2.49 29.29 -8.77
CA CYS A 31 1.22 29.35 -9.47
C CYS A 31 0.05 28.98 -8.55
N LYS A 32 0.15 27.89 -7.79
CA LYS A 32 -0.90 27.47 -6.85
C LYS A 32 -1.10 28.46 -5.71
N GLN A 33 -0.01 29.01 -5.16
CA GLN A 33 -0.10 30.03 -4.11
C GLN A 33 -0.77 31.30 -4.62
N TRP A 34 -0.36 31.79 -5.80
CA TRP A 34 -0.96 32.96 -6.43
C TRP A 34 -2.47 32.78 -6.70
N LEU A 35 -2.89 31.58 -7.13
CA LEU A 35 -4.29 31.25 -7.33
C LEU A 35 -5.09 31.35 -6.02
N VAL A 36 -4.60 30.71 -4.95
CA VAL A 36 -5.26 30.72 -3.63
C VAL A 36 -5.30 32.12 -3.03
N ASP A 37 -4.20 32.87 -3.09
CA ASP A 37 -4.13 34.24 -2.58
C ASP A 37 -5.13 35.15 -3.32
N GLY A 38 -5.19 35.03 -4.64
CA GLY A 38 -6.08 35.83 -5.46
C GLY A 38 -7.57 35.50 -5.28
N TRP A 39 -7.92 34.25 -4.97
CA TRP A 39 -9.29 33.90 -4.58
C TRP A 39 -9.62 34.37 -3.16
N ASN A 40 -8.66 34.33 -2.24
CA ASN A 40 -8.83 34.83 -0.87
C ASN A 40 -9.02 36.35 -0.79
N ASP A 41 -8.26 37.12 -1.57
CA ASP A 41 -8.33 38.59 -1.58
C ASP A 41 -9.37 39.16 -2.57
N GLY A 42 -9.99 38.28 -3.38
CA GLY A 42 -11.01 38.63 -4.36
C GLY A 42 -10.48 39.26 -5.65
N SER A 43 -9.17 39.25 -5.87
CA SER A 43 -8.55 39.75 -7.11
C SER A 43 -8.70 38.79 -8.29
N LEU A 44 -8.95 37.50 -8.04
CA LEU A 44 -9.17 36.49 -9.07
C LEU A 44 -10.62 35.99 -9.13
N SER A 45 -11.09 35.75 -10.35
CA SER A 45 -12.37 35.09 -10.62
C SER A 45 -12.29 33.58 -10.42
N SER A 46 -13.40 32.97 -10.02
CA SER A 46 -13.55 31.51 -9.93
C SER A 46 -13.54 30.80 -11.30
N SER A 47 -13.64 31.56 -12.39
CA SER A 47 -13.62 31.08 -13.79
C SER A 47 -12.25 31.27 -14.46
N ILE A 48 -11.17 31.30 -13.69
CA ILE A 48 -9.82 31.45 -14.21
C ILE A 48 -9.44 30.31 -15.17
N THR A 49 -8.70 30.65 -16.21
CA THR A 49 -8.23 29.71 -17.23
C THR A 49 -6.72 29.79 -17.39
N THR A 50 -6.12 28.89 -18.17
CA THR A 50 -4.69 28.96 -18.50
C THR A 50 -4.29 30.24 -19.22
N GLY A 51 -5.23 30.91 -19.90
CA GLY A 51 -4.97 32.19 -20.57
C GLY A 51 -4.68 33.35 -19.61
N ASP A 52 -5.07 33.21 -18.34
CA ASP A 52 -4.88 34.21 -17.30
C ASP A 52 -3.57 34.00 -16.50
N ILE A 53 -2.85 32.91 -16.77
CA ILE A 53 -1.65 32.51 -16.03
C ILE A 53 -0.40 32.90 -16.81
N GLU A 54 0.34 33.88 -16.30
CA GLU A 54 1.63 34.31 -16.86
C GLU A 54 2.80 33.50 -16.29
N ASN A 55 2.96 32.26 -16.76
CA ASN A 55 4.14 31.45 -16.44
C ASN A 55 4.52 30.53 -17.62
N PRO A 56 5.75 29.98 -17.64
CA PRO A 56 6.22 29.21 -18.78
C PRO A 56 5.84 27.72 -18.69
N LEU A 57 4.91 27.31 -17.81
CA LEU A 57 4.50 25.91 -17.73
C LEU A 57 3.64 25.54 -18.95
N TYR A 58 3.74 24.28 -19.38
CA TYR A 58 2.82 23.74 -20.37
C TYR A 58 1.36 23.85 -19.88
N SER A 59 0.42 24.11 -20.79
CA SER A 59 -0.98 24.37 -20.44
C SER A 59 -1.65 23.22 -19.67
N ALA A 60 -1.23 21.97 -19.89
CA ALA A 60 -1.69 20.82 -19.12
C ALA A 60 -1.35 20.94 -17.62
N LEU A 61 -0.14 21.43 -17.30
CA LEU A 61 0.30 21.64 -15.92
C LEU A 61 -0.41 22.83 -15.28
N GLN A 62 -0.63 23.91 -16.03
CA GLN A 62 -1.39 25.06 -15.56
C GLN A 62 -2.84 24.66 -15.24
N ASN A 63 -3.48 23.90 -16.12
CA ASN A 63 -4.82 23.35 -15.88
C ASN A 63 -4.87 22.48 -14.62
N GLN A 64 -3.87 21.63 -14.41
CA GLN A 64 -3.81 20.78 -13.23
C GLN A 64 -3.55 21.59 -11.96
N ALA A 65 -2.73 22.64 -12.02
CA ALA A 65 -2.51 23.57 -10.91
C ALA A 65 -3.79 24.31 -10.51
N ILE A 66 -4.59 24.78 -11.48
CA ILE A 66 -5.91 25.39 -11.22
C ILE A 66 -6.82 24.41 -10.47
N ARG A 67 -6.93 23.17 -10.98
CA ARG A 67 -7.79 22.14 -10.37
C ARG A 67 -7.38 21.80 -8.94
N ALA A 68 -6.10 21.56 -8.73
CA ALA A 68 -5.56 21.27 -7.40
C ALA A 68 -5.78 22.44 -6.44
N ALA A 69 -5.43 23.66 -6.86
CA ALA A 69 -5.60 24.84 -6.03
C ALA A 69 -7.05 25.10 -5.64
N LYS A 70 -7.99 24.85 -6.57
CA LYS A 70 -9.41 25.04 -6.30
C LYS A 70 -9.95 24.02 -5.30
N SER A 71 -9.54 22.76 -5.42
CA SER A 71 -9.87 21.71 -4.45
C SER A 71 -9.37 22.09 -3.06
N ASP A 72 -8.11 22.52 -2.97
CA ASP A 72 -7.47 22.89 -1.71
C ASP A 72 -8.13 24.12 -1.06
N TYR A 73 -8.52 25.11 -1.88
CA TYR A 73 -9.22 26.33 -1.43
C TYR A 73 -10.61 26.06 -0.82
N ASP A 74 -11.35 25.09 -1.37
CA ASP A 74 -12.72 24.80 -0.92
C ASP A 74 -12.74 24.12 0.48
N ASP A 75 -11.65 23.46 0.89
CA ASP A 75 -11.56 22.70 2.14
C ASP A 75 -11.08 23.54 3.34
N GLU A 76 -9.92 24.20 3.26
CA GLU A 76 -9.34 25.05 4.33
C GLU A 76 -8.38 26.11 3.74
N PRO A 77 -7.99 27.16 4.50
CA PRO A 77 -6.93 28.06 4.08
C PRO A 77 -5.60 27.30 3.89
N VAL A 78 -5.09 27.24 2.66
CA VAL A 78 -3.86 26.50 2.31
C VAL A 78 -2.69 27.45 2.04
N GLU A 79 -1.52 27.09 2.58
CA GLU A 79 -0.22 27.68 2.23
C GLU A 79 0.67 26.60 1.60
N TYR A 80 1.08 26.79 0.36
CA TYR A 80 1.93 25.85 -0.35
C TYR A 80 3.38 26.01 0.04
N THR A 81 3.85 25.14 0.94
CA THR A 81 5.26 25.07 1.31
C THR A 81 5.98 23.96 0.54
N GLY A 82 7.21 24.23 0.09
CA GLY A 82 8.05 23.23 -0.59
C GLY A 82 7.77 23.04 -2.10
N GLU A 83 8.53 22.14 -2.72
CA GLU A 83 8.37 21.77 -4.13
C GLU A 83 7.04 21.03 -4.36
N GLN A 84 6.34 21.35 -5.44
CA GLN A 84 5.08 20.69 -5.80
C GLN A 84 5.30 19.63 -6.88
N PRO A 85 4.63 18.46 -6.81
CA PRO A 85 4.77 17.44 -7.85
C PRO A 85 4.28 17.95 -9.21
N ILE A 86 4.94 17.49 -10.28
CA ILE A 86 4.47 17.68 -11.65
C ILE A 86 3.35 16.67 -11.87
N GLU A 87 2.15 17.17 -12.12
CA GLU A 87 0.97 16.31 -12.29
C GLU A 87 0.28 16.59 -13.62
N VAL A 88 -0.08 15.52 -14.33
CA VAL A 88 -0.83 15.60 -15.60
C VAL A 88 -1.92 14.54 -15.65
N ASN A 89 -3.07 14.89 -16.21
CA ASN A 89 -4.18 13.95 -16.37
C ASN A 89 -3.81 12.83 -17.37
N ASN A 90 -4.64 11.78 -17.43
CA ASN A 90 -4.44 10.61 -18.28
C ASN A 90 -4.28 10.90 -19.79
N GLN A 91 -4.75 12.05 -20.28
CA GLN A 91 -4.60 12.47 -21.68
C GLN A 91 -3.28 13.19 -21.97
N ASN A 92 -2.57 13.66 -20.94
CA ASN A 92 -1.38 14.50 -21.06
C ASN A 92 -0.09 13.79 -20.63
N TRP A 93 -0.06 12.47 -20.75
CA TRP A 93 1.17 11.68 -20.69
C TRP A 93 1.01 10.41 -21.50
N GLU A 94 2.13 9.79 -21.85
CA GLU A 94 2.16 8.56 -22.63
C GLU A 94 3.27 7.61 -22.17
N ILE A 95 3.14 6.34 -22.50
CA ILE A 95 4.11 5.30 -22.19
C ILE A 95 4.36 4.50 -23.47
N HIS A 96 5.64 4.24 -23.76
CA HIS A 96 6.04 3.54 -24.97
C HIS A 96 7.28 2.70 -24.71
N THR A 97 7.46 1.65 -25.49
CA THR A 97 8.71 0.87 -25.53
C THR A 97 9.59 1.36 -26.68
N THR A 98 10.84 1.70 -26.37
CA THR A 98 11.84 2.09 -27.38
C THR A 98 12.37 0.88 -28.15
N GLU A 99 13.02 1.11 -29.30
CA GLU A 99 13.63 0.06 -30.12
C GLU A 99 14.62 -0.84 -29.36
N ASN A 100 15.25 -0.32 -28.31
CA ASN A 100 16.19 -1.04 -27.45
C ASN A 100 15.52 -1.67 -26.20
N GLY A 101 14.19 -1.74 -26.16
CA GLY A 101 13.42 -2.38 -25.09
C GLY A 101 13.29 -1.58 -23.80
N SER A 102 13.62 -0.28 -23.78
CA SER A 102 13.40 0.55 -22.59
C SER A 102 11.98 1.08 -22.57
N ILE A 103 11.33 0.99 -21.42
CA ILE A 103 10.00 1.56 -21.21
C ILE A 103 10.16 3.01 -20.79
N VAL A 104 9.48 3.90 -21.51
CA VAL A 104 9.67 5.35 -21.45
C VAL A 104 8.35 6.04 -21.20
N ILE A 105 8.33 6.94 -20.22
CA ILE A 105 7.18 7.82 -19.96
C ILE A 105 7.45 9.20 -20.58
N GLY A 106 6.48 9.65 -21.38
CA GLY A 106 6.40 10.97 -22.00
C GLY A 106 5.43 11.88 -21.24
N PHE A 107 5.88 13.06 -20.80
CA PHE A 107 4.99 14.06 -20.18
C PHE A 107 5.49 15.50 -20.42
N PRO A 108 4.60 16.52 -20.46
CA PRO A 108 4.98 17.91 -20.66
C PRO A 108 5.61 18.54 -19.40
N CYS A 109 6.50 19.51 -19.61
CA CYS A 109 7.11 20.30 -18.54
C CYS A 109 7.02 21.81 -18.79
N ILE A 110 8.13 22.53 -18.87
CA ILE A 110 8.15 23.98 -19.14
C ILE A 110 8.07 24.20 -20.64
N SER A 111 9.02 23.64 -21.39
CA SER A 111 9.17 23.99 -22.80
C SER A 111 8.61 22.91 -23.73
N ASP A 112 8.89 21.64 -23.42
CA ASP A 112 8.60 20.52 -24.30
C ASP A 112 8.13 19.28 -23.50
N TRP A 113 7.72 18.25 -24.25
CA TRP A 113 7.51 16.91 -23.72
C TRP A 113 8.85 16.21 -23.46
N TRP A 114 8.95 15.59 -22.29
CA TRP A 114 10.11 14.79 -21.90
C TRP A 114 9.78 13.31 -21.93
N TYR A 115 10.57 12.56 -22.68
CA TYR A 115 10.53 11.10 -22.75
C TYR A 115 11.68 10.53 -21.94
N THR A 116 11.38 9.98 -20.77
CA THR A 116 12.39 9.46 -19.84
C THR A 116 12.16 8.00 -19.50
N PRO A 117 13.18 7.14 -19.64
CA PRO A 117 13.06 5.74 -19.28
C PRO A 117 12.80 5.56 -17.78
N ILE A 118 12.05 4.54 -17.42
CA ILE A 118 11.76 4.17 -16.02
C ILE A 118 12.39 2.83 -15.67
N HIS A 119 12.56 2.57 -14.38
CA HIS A 119 12.80 1.22 -13.90
C HIS A 119 11.48 0.44 -13.94
N VAL A 120 11.51 -0.74 -14.55
CA VAL A 120 10.45 -1.73 -14.44
C VAL A 120 11.01 -2.85 -13.59
N TYR A 121 10.32 -3.11 -12.49
CA TYR A 121 10.62 -4.17 -11.54
C TYR A 121 9.54 -5.25 -11.71
N ASP A 122 9.83 -6.47 -11.28
CA ASP A 122 8.93 -7.62 -11.45
C ASP A 122 7.51 -7.36 -10.89
N ASP A 123 7.39 -6.56 -9.83
CA ASP A 123 6.10 -6.23 -9.21
C ASP A 123 5.24 -5.21 -9.99
N ILE A 124 5.76 -4.64 -11.07
CA ILE A 124 5.07 -3.66 -11.92
C ILE A 124 5.18 -4.00 -13.41
N GLU A 125 5.68 -5.18 -13.78
CA GLU A 125 5.85 -5.60 -15.17
C GLU A 125 4.50 -5.80 -15.85
N ASP A 126 3.65 -6.69 -15.33
CA ASP A 126 2.31 -6.99 -15.86
C ASP A 126 1.42 -5.75 -16.07
N PRO A 127 1.23 -4.84 -15.08
CA PRO A 127 0.40 -3.65 -15.31
C PRO A 127 1.00 -2.70 -16.35
N ILE A 128 2.33 -2.68 -16.52
CA ILE A 128 2.97 -1.87 -17.55
C ILE A 128 2.77 -2.50 -18.93
N GLU A 129 2.88 -3.82 -19.05
CA GLU A 129 2.62 -4.55 -20.30
C GLU A 129 1.16 -4.37 -20.75
N ALA A 130 0.20 -4.57 -19.85
CA ALA A 130 -1.22 -4.35 -20.14
C ALA A 130 -1.50 -2.93 -20.65
N LEU A 131 -0.80 -1.93 -20.10
CA LEU A 131 -0.92 -0.55 -20.55
C LEU A 131 -0.28 -0.29 -21.92
N LEU A 132 0.82 -0.98 -22.22
CA LEU A 132 1.51 -0.89 -23.52
C LEU A 132 0.73 -1.59 -24.64
N ASP A 133 0.03 -2.68 -24.32
CA ASP A 133 -0.79 -3.45 -25.26
C ASP A 133 -2.14 -2.78 -25.55
N GLY A 134 -2.53 -1.80 -24.72
CA GLY A 134 -3.80 -1.07 -24.85
C GLY A 134 -5.00 -1.76 -24.20
N ASP A 135 -4.72 -2.78 -23.39
CA ASP A 135 -5.73 -3.55 -22.63
C ASP A 135 -6.01 -2.94 -21.24
N ALA A 136 -5.35 -1.83 -20.91
CA ALA A 136 -5.51 -1.12 -19.66
C ALA A 136 -5.82 0.38 -19.84
N GLU A 137 -6.57 0.91 -18.89
CA GLU A 137 -6.73 2.34 -18.66
C GLU A 137 -5.69 2.85 -17.66
N LYS A 138 -5.34 4.13 -17.78
CA LYS A 138 -4.38 4.81 -16.90
C LYS A 138 -4.99 6.06 -16.27
N THR A 139 -4.52 6.39 -15.07
CA THR A 139 -4.95 7.57 -14.33
C THR A 139 -4.00 8.76 -14.51
N LYS A 140 -4.08 9.74 -13.60
CA LYS A 140 -3.18 10.89 -13.51
C LYS A 140 -1.74 10.40 -13.26
N LEU A 141 -0.77 11.02 -13.91
CA LEU A 141 0.64 10.85 -13.62
C LEU A 141 1.08 11.87 -12.56
N SER A 142 1.83 11.43 -11.56
CA SER A 142 2.50 12.30 -10.60
C SER A 142 4.01 12.06 -10.63
N VAL A 143 4.79 13.13 -10.80
CA VAL A 143 6.26 13.09 -10.83
C VAL A 143 6.82 14.01 -9.75
N TRP A 144 7.69 13.48 -8.90
CA TRP A 144 8.30 14.24 -7.80
C TRP A 144 9.74 13.82 -7.57
N ARG A 145 10.42 14.62 -6.75
CA ARG A 145 11.79 14.36 -6.33
C ARG A 145 11.79 13.84 -4.90
N GLU A 146 12.47 12.73 -4.66
CA GLU A 146 12.74 12.18 -3.34
C GLU A 146 14.24 11.96 -3.19
N GLY A 147 14.89 12.79 -2.37
CA GLY A 147 16.36 12.80 -2.26
C GLY A 147 17.02 13.24 -3.57
N ASP A 148 17.84 12.36 -4.15
CA ASP A 148 18.51 12.56 -5.44
C ASP A 148 17.76 11.89 -6.61
N ASP A 149 16.71 11.11 -6.31
CA ASP A 149 15.94 10.37 -7.30
C ASP A 149 14.68 11.12 -7.74
N TRP A 150 14.31 10.91 -8.99
CA TRP A 150 13.02 11.33 -9.53
C TRP A 150 12.10 10.13 -9.63
N LYS A 151 10.96 10.24 -8.96
CA LYS A 151 9.93 9.22 -8.90
C LYS A 151 8.75 9.58 -9.78
N VAL A 152 8.01 8.54 -10.16
CA VAL A 152 6.79 8.61 -10.94
C VAL A 152 5.78 7.62 -10.40
N SER A 153 4.52 8.04 -10.32
CA SER A 153 3.40 7.17 -10.00
C SER A 153 2.18 7.43 -10.86
N PHE A 154 1.41 6.35 -11.08
CA PHE A 154 0.13 6.33 -11.77
C PHE A 154 -0.60 5.03 -11.41
N THR A 155 -1.91 4.98 -11.62
CA THR A 155 -2.70 3.75 -11.45
C THR A 155 -3.07 3.20 -12.82
N VAL A 156 -2.97 1.88 -12.96
CA VAL A 156 -3.38 1.12 -14.13
C VAL A 156 -4.61 0.32 -13.76
N SER A 157 -5.66 0.43 -14.57
CA SER A 157 -6.90 -0.33 -14.42
C SER A 157 -7.09 -1.22 -15.64
N TYR A 158 -7.09 -2.54 -15.46
CA TYR A 158 -7.29 -3.48 -16.56
C TYR A 158 -8.33 -4.54 -16.21
N SER A 159 -9.00 -5.04 -17.24
CA SER A 159 -9.78 -6.26 -17.12
C SER A 159 -8.81 -7.42 -17.07
N ASP A 160 -8.38 -7.76 -15.86
CA ASP A 160 -7.77 -9.06 -15.66
C ASP A 160 -8.83 -10.11 -16.03
N ASP A 161 -8.54 -10.95 -17.02
CA ASP A 161 -9.41 -12.04 -17.45
C ASP A 161 -9.34 -13.14 -16.39
N THR A 162 -9.86 -12.84 -15.19
CA THR A 162 -10.00 -13.76 -14.07
C THR A 162 -11.16 -14.72 -14.35
N SER A 163 -11.20 -15.31 -15.55
CA SER A 163 -12.15 -16.34 -15.95
C SER A 163 -11.75 -17.74 -15.46
N GLY A 164 -10.71 -17.83 -14.62
CA GLY A 164 -10.30 -19.03 -13.90
C GLY A 164 -10.90 -19.16 -12.51
N GLU A 165 -10.88 -20.37 -11.96
CA GLU A 165 -11.23 -20.61 -10.55
C GLU A 165 -10.29 -19.79 -9.65
N GLU A 166 -10.87 -19.07 -8.68
CA GLU A 166 -10.08 -18.32 -7.70
C GLU A 166 -9.34 -19.30 -6.79
N THR A 167 -8.17 -18.88 -6.31
CA THR A 167 -7.50 -19.55 -5.19
C THR A 167 -7.60 -18.67 -3.94
N PRO A 168 -8.64 -18.84 -3.10
CA PRO A 168 -8.73 -18.15 -1.82
C PRO A 168 -7.57 -18.52 -0.90
N ILE A 169 -6.92 -17.52 -0.31
CA ILE A 169 -5.85 -17.68 0.67
C ILE A 169 -6.29 -17.01 1.94
N GLY A 170 -6.70 -17.81 2.92
CA GLY A 170 -7.13 -17.29 4.21
C GLY A 170 -5.94 -16.98 5.10
N VAL A 171 -5.96 -15.81 5.74
CA VAL A 171 -4.84 -15.28 6.51
C VAL A 171 -5.28 -14.95 7.95
N ASP A 172 -4.74 -15.72 8.90
CA ASP A 172 -4.92 -15.51 10.34
C ASP A 172 -3.72 -14.74 10.93
N VAL A 173 -4.01 -13.74 11.77
CA VAL A 173 -3.00 -12.89 12.44
C VAL A 173 -3.08 -13.05 13.96
N GLY A 174 -2.15 -13.83 14.50
CA GLY A 174 -2.18 -14.26 15.91
C GLY A 174 -1.04 -13.71 16.77
N HIS A 175 -1.14 -13.90 18.09
CA HIS A 175 -0.07 -13.49 19.01
C HIS A 175 1.06 -14.53 19.11
N ASN A 176 0.76 -15.83 19.06
CA ASN A 176 1.79 -16.88 19.15
C ASN A 176 2.47 -17.13 17.81
N TYR A 177 1.67 -17.15 16.75
CA TYR A 177 2.08 -17.15 15.37
C TYR A 177 1.52 -15.88 14.75
N ILE A 178 2.41 -15.02 14.25
CA ILE A 178 2.04 -13.65 13.84
C ILE A 178 1.25 -13.66 12.54
N LEU A 179 1.54 -14.64 11.69
CA LEU A 179 0.92 -14.79 10.39
C LEU A 179 0.83 -16.28 10.08
N ALA A 180 -0.38 -16.73 9.77
CA ALA A 180 -0.68 -18.04 9.23
C ALA A 180 -1.48 -17.81 7.95
N ALA A 181 -1.10 -18.46 6.85
CA ALA A 181 -1.86 -18.41 5.61
C ALA A 181 -2.05 -19.81 5.04
N THR A 182 -3.26 -20.12 4.60
CA THR A 182 -3.59 -21.39 3.96
C THR A 182 -4.42 -21.13 2.70
N PRO A 183 -3.98 -21.59 1.52
CA PRO A 183 -4.80 -21.59 0.32
C PRO A 183 -5.90 -22.63 0.44
N ASP A 184 -7.02 -22.41 -0.23
CA ASP A 184 -8.08 -23.41 -0.43
C ASP A 184 -7.67 -24.46 -1.48
N ASP A 185 -6.46 -24.99 -1.31
CA ASP A 185 -5.89 -26.09 -2.07
C ASP A 185 -5.25 -27.06 -1.07
N ALA A 186 -5.88 -28.23 -0.93
CA ALA A 186 -5.45 -29.26 0.01
C ALA A 186 -4.04 -29.82 -0.27
N SER A 187 -3.50 -29.60 -1.47
CA SER A 187 -2.17 -30.07 -1.88
C SER A 187 -1.05 -29.04 -1.62
N ALA A 188 -1.42 -27.78 -1.38
CA ALA A 188 -0.47 -26.69 -1.21
C ALA A 188 0.05 -26.57 0.24
N GLU A 189 1.30 -26.15 0.38
CA GLU A 189 1.92 -25.93 1.69
C GLU A 189 1.41 -24.64 2.32
N SER A 190 0.95 -24.69 3.58
CA SER A 190 0.60 -23.49 4.35
C SER A 190 1.82 -22.66 4.75
N PHE A 191 1.63 -21.34 4.81
CA PHE A 191 2.61 -20.39 5.33
C PHE A 191 2.40 -20.18 6.85
N LEU A 192 3.44 -20.33 7.67
CA LEU A 192 3.33 -20.14 9.12
C LEU A 192 4.55 -19.43 9.70
N VAL A 193 4.32 -18.33 10.44
CA VAL A 193 5.39 -17.54 11.05
C VAL A 193 5.21 -17.47 12.56
N SER A 194 6.20 -18.00 13.29
CA SER A 194 6.24 -17.92 14.75
C SER A 194 6.55 -16.51 15.24
N GLY A 195 5.81 -16.05 16.26
CA GLY A 195 6.04 -14.76 16.92
C GLY A 195 7.14 -14.74 17.98
N LYS A 196 7.85 -15.86 18.22
CA LYS A 196 8.81 -16.00 19.33
C LYS A 196 9.93 -14.97 19.30
N GLU A 197 10.51 -14.71 18.13
CA GLU A 197 11.60 -13.75 17.97
C GLU A 197 11.13 -12.34 18.30
N TYR A 198 9.98 -11.94 17.78
CA TYR A 198 9.48 -10.60 18.02
C TYR A 198 8.97 -10.41 19.46
N LYS A 199 8.43 -11.45 20.09
CA LYS A 199 8.19 -11.46 21.54
C LYS A 199 9.48 -11.26 22.32
N PHE A 200 10.60 -11.82 21.88
CA PHE A 200 11.90 -11.57 22.49
C PHE A 200 12.32 -10.10 22.34
N VAL A 201 12.22 -9.53 21.13
CA VAL A 201 12.52 -8.11 20.87
C VAL A 201 11.74 -7.20 21.83
N ARG A 202 10.45 -7.46 22.02
CA ARG A 202 9.59 -6.62 22.86
C ARG A 202 9.85 -6.81 24.35
N ARG A 203 10.09 -8.05 24.79
CA ARG A 203 10.54 -8.31 26.17
C ARG A 203 11.87 -7.61 26.47
N TYR A 204 12.80 -7.63 25.51
CA TYR A 204 14.08 -6.93 25.63
C TYR A 204 13.88 -5.42 25.80
N TYR A 205 13.10 -4.76 24.93
CA TYR A 205 12.89 -3.31 25.03
C TYR A 205 12.08 -2.90 26.26
N ARG A 206 11.13 -3.73 26.70
CA ARG A 206 10.41 -3.53 27.97
C ARG A 206 11.38 -3.57 29.16
N SER A 207 12.15 -4.66 29.28
CA SER A 207 13.14 -4.83 30.35
C SER A 207 14.18 -3.71 30.33
N LEU A 208 14.68 -3.32 29.15
CA LEU A 208 15.61 -2.21 29.00
C LEU A 208 15.04 -0.90 29.54
N ARG A 209 13.78 -0.56 29.20
CA ARG A 209 13.13 0.67 29.69
C ARG A 209 12.93 0.63 31.20
N GLU A 210 12.49 -0.49 31.75
CA GLU A 210 12.31 -0.67 33.19
C GLU A 210 13.63 -0.52 33.95
N SER A 211 14.70 -1.17 33.49
CA SER A 211 16.03 -1.06 34.11
C SER A 211 16.58 0.37 34.04
N LEU A 212 16.43 1.06 32.91
CA LEU A 212 16.87 2.46 32.76
C LEU A 212 16.05 3.40 33.65
N GLN A 213 14.75 3.13 33.83
CA GLN A 213 13.89 3.91 34.71
C GLN A 213 14.26 3.70 36.17
N GLN A 214 14.49 2.46 36.60
CA GLN A 214 14.94 2.14 37.96
C GLN A 214 16.30 2.78 38.28
N ALA A 215 17.20 2.82 37.30
CA ALA A 215 18.51 3.47 37.43
C ALA A 215 18.47 5.01 37.36
N GLY A 216 17.30 5.62 37.16
CA GLY A 216 17.17 7.08 36.98
C GLY A 216 17.80 7.62 35.69
N ALA A 217 18.18 6.75 34.75
CA ALA A 217 18.89 7.08 33.52
C ALA A 217 17.94 7.59 32.41
N LEU A 218 17.18 8.64 32.70
CA LEU A 218 16.11 9.15 31.83
C LEU A 218 16.61 9.57 30.43
N ARG A 219 17.83 10.09 30.31
CA ARG A 219 18.44 10.43 29.01
C ARG A 219 18.67 9.19 28.15
N ALA A 220 19.21 8.12 28.73
CA ALA A 220 19.43 6.86 28.03
C ALA A 220 18.09 6.21 27.64
N ARG A 221 17.09 6.27 28.53
CA ARG A 221 15.72 5.82 28.23
C ARG A 221 15.13 6.58 27.05
N ASN A 222 15.25 7.91 27.01
CA ASN A 222 14.74 8.71 25.89
C ASN A 222 15.49 8.39 24.59
N HIS A 223 16.78 8.06 24.66
CA HIS A 223 17.57 7.64 23.50
C HIS A 223 17.17 6.25 22.94
N VAL A 224 16.52 5.40 23.75
CA VAL A 224 15.86 4.18 23.23
C VAL A 224 14.74 4.55 22.26
N GLY A 225 13.96 5.59 22.60
CA GLY A 225 12.92 6.17 21.74
C GLY A 225 12.02 5.12 21.10
N ASN A 226 11.82 5.25 19.77
CA ASN A 226 10.95 4.39 18.97
C ASN A 226 11.70 3.21 18.32
N LYS A 227 12.83 2.75 18.89
CA LYS A 227 13.60 1.62 18.32
C LYS A 227 12.81 0.31 18.32
N GLU A 228 12.02 0.04 19.36
CA GLU A 228 11.12 -1.13 19.37
C GLU A 228 10.12 -1.03 18.23
N TYR A 229 9.39 0.08 18.13
CA TYR A 229 8.38 0.30 17.10
C TYR A 229 8.95 0.12 15.70
N ARG A 230 10.10 0.74 15.38
CA ARG A 230 10.76 0.59 14.08
C ARG A 230 11.10 -0.86 13.74
N ARG A 231 11.52 -1.69 14.71
CA ARG A 231 11.75 -3.12 14.47
C ARG A 231 10.48 -3.91 14.23
N ILE A 232 9.38 -3.55 14.88
CA ILE A 232 8.08 -4.19 14.67
C ILE A 232 7.48 -3.78 13.34
N GLN A 233 7.61 -2.51 12.96
CA GLN A 233 7.18 -2.00 11.66
C GLN A 233 7.97 -2.65 10.51
N ASP A 234 9.30 -2.78 10.66
CA ASP A 234 10.15 -3.49 9.71
C ASP A 234 9.76 -4.98 9.57
N ALA A 235 9.42 -5.62 10.69
CA ALA A 235 8.85 -6.97 10.68
C ALA A 235 7.53 -7.03 9.92
N ASN A 236 6.61 -6.08 10.16
CA ASN A 236 5.34 -6.02 9.46
C ASN A 236 5.53 -5.84 7.94
N HIS A 237 6.44 -4.96 7.51
CA HIS A 237 6.77 -4.82 6.09
C HIS A 237 7.38 -6.12 5.54
N THR A 238 8.29 -6.76 6.26
CA THR A 238 8.91 -8.00 5.79
C THR A 238 7.87 -9.13 5.66
N LEU A 239 7.00 -9.29 6.64
CA LEU A 239 5.99 -10.35 6.66
C LEU A 239 4.90 -10.15 5.61
N SER A 240 4.38 -8.92 5.48
CA SER A 240 3.41 -8.60 4.43
C SER A 240 3.98 -8.84 3.03
N LYS A 241 5.25 -8.47 2.78
CA LYS A 241 5.91 -8.74 1.49
C LYS A 241 5.99 -10.23 1.21
N ARG A 242 6.47 -11.01 2.18
CA ARG A 242 6.59 -12.47 2.06
C ARG A 242 5.25 -13.17 1.85
N LEU A 243 4.17 -12.65 2.43
CA LEU A 243 2.82 -13.17 2.22
C LEU A 243 2.35 -12.94 0.78
N VAL A 244 2.55 -11.74 0.25
CA VAL A 244 2.20 -11.42 -1.14
C VAL A 244 3.04 -12.25 -2.11
N GLU A 245 4.35 -12.37 -1.89
CA GLU A 245 5.24 -13.25 -2.67
C GLU A 245 4.84 -14.73 -2.60
N TYR A 246 4.23 -15.17 -1.50
CA TYR A 246 3.65 -16.50 -1.37
C TYR A 246 2.33 -16.62 -2.14
N ALA A 247 1.45 -15.64 -2.04
CA ALA A 247 0.17 -15.61 -2.73
C ALA A 247 0.32 -15.58 -4.27
N SER A 248 1.31 -14.84 -4.78
CA SER A 248 1.64 -14.77 -6.21
C SER A 248 2.07 -16.10 -6.84
N GLN A 249 2.28 -17.16 -6.04
CA GLN A 249 2.65 -18.49 -6.56
C GLN A 249 1.42 -19.30 -7.02
N PHE A 250 0.22 -18.85 -6.69
CA PHE A 250 -1.04 -19.52 -7.02
C PHE A 250 -1.72 -18.83 -8.20
N GLU A 251 -2.51 -19.59 -8.96
CA GLU A 251 -3.33 -19.04 -10.05
C GLU A 251 -4.53 -18.28 -9.48
N ASN A 252 -4.81 -17.07 -9.99
CA ASN A 252 -5.93 -16.20 -9.59
C ASN A 252 -6.09 -16.08 -8.05
N PRO A 253 -5.07 -15.63 -7.30
CA PRO A 253 -5.11 -15.62 -5.84
C PRO A 253 -6.04 -14.53 -5.30
N VAL A 254 -6.76 -14.85 -4.23
CA VAL A 254 -7.56 -13.88 -3.46
C VAL A 254 -7.18 -13.99 -1.98
N ILE A 255 -6.59 -12.93 -1.42
CA ILE A 255 -6.21 -12.92 0.00
C ILE A 255 -7.44 -12.57 0.85
N LYS A 256 -7.83 -13.47 1.75
CA LYS A 256 -8.94 -13.26 2.69
C LYS A 256 -8.39 -12.93 4.07
N LEU A 257 -8.81 -11.80 4.62
CA LEU A 257 -8.43 -11.31 5.94
C LEU A 257 -9.67 -11.17 6.83
N GLU A 258 -9.53 -11.45 8.11
CA GLU A 258 -10.54 -11.06 9.09
C GLU A 258 -10.74 -9.54 9.12
N ASP A 259 -11.99 -9.12 9.19
CA ASP A 259 -12.32 -7.76 9.59
C ASP A 259 -12.07 -7.58 11.09
N LEU A 260 -11.14 -6.70 11.41
CA LEU A 260 -10.74 -6.40 12.79
C LEU A 260 -11.25 -5.02 13.23
N GLU A 261 -12.08 -4.35 12.44
CA GLU A 261 -12.74 -3.11 12.83
C GLU A 261 -13.72 -3.35 13.99
N GLY A 262 -13.82 -2.39 14.93
CA GLY A 262 -14.78 -2.47 16.05
C GLY A 262 -14.43 -3.43 17.21
N ILE A 263 -13.44 -4.32 17.09
CA ILE A 263 -13.07 -5.29 18.16
C ILE A 263 -12.54 -4.59 19.44
N ARG A 264 -12.18 -3.31 19.38
CA ARG A 264 -11.63 -2.54 20.51
C ARG A 264 -12.66 -2.09 21.56
N ASP A 265 -13.97 -2.20 21.29
CA ASP A 265 -15.01 -1.66 22.17
C ASP A 265 -15.55 -2.66 23.22
N GLY A 266 -15.09 -3.92 23.19
CA GLY A 266 -15.46 -4.95 24.17
C GLY A 266 -14.58 -4.93 25.43
N SER A 267 -15.14 -4.47 26.55
CA SER A 267 -14.50 -4.38 27.85
C SER A 267 -14.18 -5.73 28.49
N GLU A 268 -13.10 -6.42 28.06
CA GLU A 268 -12.42 -7.45 28.87
C GLU A 268 -11.01 -7.81 28.37
N TRP A 269 -10.33 -6.95 27.61
CA TRP A 269 -9.00 -7.26 27.06
C TRP A 269 -7.87 -6.57 27.81
N HIS A 270 -7.75 -6.83 29.11
CA HIS A 270 -6.52 -6.55 29.85
C HIS A 270 -5.40 -7.51 29.42
N GLY A 271 -4.74 -7.23 28.28
CA GLY A 271 -3.45 -7.85 27.93
C GLY A 271 -3.21 -8.26 26.47
N VAL A 272 -4.14 -8.06 25.54
CA VAL A 272 -4.03 -8.61 24.16
C VAL A 272 -3.62 -7.59 23.08
N HIS A 273 -3.54 -6.29 23.39
CA HIS A 273 -3.05 -5.31 22.41
C HIS A 273 -1.56 -5.06 22.53
N SER A 274 -0.79 -5.88 21.84
CA SER A 274 0.65 -5.67 21.84
C SER A 274 1.26 -5.68 20.44
N TRP A 275 0.77 -6.50 19.50
CA TRP A 275 1.18 -6.40 18.10
C TRP A 275 0.29 -5.41 17.35
N PRO A 276 0.84 -4.53 16.49
CA PRO A 276 0.03 -3.67 15.62
C PRO A 276 -0.51 -4.48 14.43
N PHE A 277 -1.48 -5.36 14.68
CA PHE A 277 -2.08 -6.21 13.63
C PHE A 277 -2.82 -5.42 12.55
N TYR A 278 -3.44 -4.31 12.93
CA TYR A 278 -4.03 -3.38 11.95
C TYR A 278 -2.98 -2.88 10.96
N GLU A 279 -1.81 -2.43 11.45
CA GLU A 279 -0.70 -1.99 10.58
C GLU A 279 -0.20 -3.13 9.67
N LEU A 280 -0.11 -4.36 10.19
CA LEU A 280 0.23 -5.53 9.37
C LEU A 280 -0.81 -5.78 8.27
N GLN A 281 -2.11 -5.74 8.59
CA GLN A 281 -3.18 -5.91 7.59
C GLN A 281 -3.15 -4.81 6.54
N GLN A 282 -2.95 -3.54 6.94
CA GLN A 282 -2.80 -2.43 5.99
C GLN A 282 -1.60 -2.65 5.07
N PHE A 283 -0.48 -3.17 5.61
CA PHE A 283 0.68 -3.50 4.80
C PHE A 283 0.47 -4.68 3.84
N ILE A 284 -0.41 -5.62 4.20
CA ILE A 284 -0.82 -6.71 3.31
C ILE A 284 -1.69 -6.13 2.18
N ILE A 285 -2.71 -5.34 2.52
CA ILE A 285 -3.66 -4.75 1.56
C ILE A 285 -2.92 -3.97 0.48
N TYR A 286 -2.14 -2.93 0.84
CA TYR A 286 -1.51 -2.09 -0.18
C TYR A 286 -0.51 -2.85 -1.05
N LYS A 287 0.15 -3.89 -0.52
CA LYS A 287 1.11 -4.69 -1.30
C LYS A 287 0.43 -5.71 -2.19
N ALA A 288 -0.67 -6.28 -1.74
CA ALA A 288 -1.49 -7.17 -2.54
C ALA A 288 -2.08 -6.38 -3.73
N GLU A 289 -2.63 -5.19 -3.47
CA GLU A 289 -3.09 -4.26 -4.52
C GLU A 289 -1.97 -3.90 -5.50
N LYS A 290 -0.77 -3.59 -4.99
CA LYS A 290 0.39 -3.33 -5.85
C LYS A 290 0.77 -4.54 -6.72
N ALA A 291 0.52 -5.75 -6.25
CA ALA A 291 0.77 -6.99 -6.99
C ALA A 291 -0.44 -7.48 -7.80
N GLY A 292 -1.52 -6.69 -7.91
CA GLY A 292 -2.75 -7.09 -8.60
C GLY A 292 -3.57 -8.18 -7.89
N ILE A 293 -3.22 -8.53 -6.65
CA ILE A 293 -3.90 -9.56 -5.86
C ILE A 293 -5.08 -8.93 -5.13
N ARG A 294 -6.28 -9.46 -5.36
CA ARG A 294 -7.50 -9.02 -4.65
C ARG A 294 -7.43 -9.38 -3.18
N VAL A 295 -7.95 -8.47 -2.35
CA VAL A 295 -8.09 -8.68 -0.92
C VAL A 295 -9.56 -8.57 -0.54
N GLU A 296 -10.04 -9.53 0.25
CA GLU A 296 -11.39 -9.55 0.79
C GLU A 296 -11.37 -9.57 2.31
N LYS A 297 -12.32 -8.86 2.92
CA LYS A 297 -12.61 -8.90 4.35
C LYS A 297 -13.72 -9.89 4.63
N ILE A 298 -13.52 -10.72 5.66
CA ILE A 298 -14.52 -11.70 6.10
C ILE A 298 -14.94 -11.44 7.55
N ASP A 299 -16.14 -11.91 7.92
CA ASP A 299 -16.62 -11.86 9.30
C ASP A 299 -15.73 -12.71 10.23
N PRO A 300 -15.11 -12.13 11.28
CA PRO A 300 -14.22 -12.86 12.20
C PRO A 300 -14.94 -13.86 13.13
N GLN A 301 -16.28 -13.90 13.15
CA GLN A 301 -17.01 -14.72 14.12
C GLN A 301 -16.69 -16.22 13.99
N ASN A 302 -16.26 -16.86 15.08
CA ASN A 302 -16.06 -18.32 15.20
C ASN A 302 -14.96 -18.95 14.34
N THR A 303 -14.18 -18.19 13.56
CA THR A 303 -13.06 -18.69 12.73
C THR A 303 -12.04 -19.52 13.52
N SER A 304 -11.85 -19.20 14.79
CA SER A 304 -10.91 -19.88 15.69
C SER A 304 -11.49 -21.06 16.49
N GLN A 305 -12.81 -21.31 16.35
CA GLN A 305 -13.55 -22.31 17.13
C GLN A 305 -14.24 -23.37 16.25
N GLU A 306 -14.32 -23.16 14.95
CA GLU A 306 -14.90 -24.10 13.99
C GLU A 306 -13.82 -25.02 13.39
N CYS A 307 -14.20 -26.25 13.05
CA CYS A 307 -13.34 -27.16 12.30
C CYS A 307 -13.45 -26.88 10.80
N SER A 308 -12.32 -26.59 10.15
CA SER A 308 -12.26 -26.34 8.69
C SER A 308 -12.64 -27.52 7.81
N GLN A 309 -12.75 -28.72 8.37
CA GLN A 309 -13.15 -29.92 7.63
C GLN A 309 -14.64 -30.24 7.75
N CYS A 310 -15.28 -29.95 8.88
CA CYS A 310 -16.67 -30.37 9.13
C CYS A 310 -17.59 -29.29 9.70
N GLY A 311 -17.10 -28.07 9.95
CA GLY A 311 -17.87 -26.94 10.48
C GLY A 311 -18.29 -27.04 11.95
N GLU A 312 -18.06 -28.18 12.60
CA GLU A 312 -18.43 -28.37 14.00
C GLU A 312 -17.50 -27.59 14.95
N TYR A 313 -18.07 -27.12 16.05
CA TYR A 313 -17.32 -26.41 17.08
C TYR A 313 -16.37 -27.36 17.81
N ALA A 314 -15.12 -26.93 17.94
CA ALA A 314 -14.09 -27.66 18.67
C ALA A 314 -13.22 -26.72 19.50
N GLY A 315 -12.64 -27.28 20.57
CA GLY A 315 -11.66 -26.57 21.38
C GLY A 315 -10.26 -26.69 20.79
N ARG A 316 -9.41 -25.70 21.07
CA ARG A 316 -7.96 -25.77 20.82
C ARG A 316 -7.19 -25.95 22.12
N ASP A 317 -6.10 -26.71 22.07
CA ASP A 317 -5.07 -26.73 23.12
C ASP A 317 -3.80 -26.05 22.60
N ARG A 318 -3.59 -24.80 23.04
CA ARG A 318 -2.48 -23.94 22.61
C ARG A 318 -2.45 -23.80 21.08
N SER A 319 -1.52 -24.46 20.42
CA SER A 319 -1.29 -24.43 18.98
C SER A 319 -1.82 -25.67 18.27
N ARG A 320 -2.42 -26.63 18.99
CA ARG A 320 -3.01 -27.82 18.41
C ARG A 320 -4.53 -27.68 18.41
N PHE A 321 -5.12 -27.93 17.25
CA PHE A 321 -6.55 -28.09 17.07
C PHE A 321 -6.87 -29.55 16.83
N GLU A 322 -7.90 -30.07 17.49
CA GLU A 322 -8.37 -31.45 17.35
C GLU A 322 -9.89 -31.44 17.38
N CYS A 323 -10.52 -31.79 16.26
CA CYS A 323 -11.97 -31.84 16.16
C CYS A 323 -12.49 -33.15 16.78
N PRO A 324 -13.35 -33.10 17.82
CA PRO A 324 -13.91 -34.30 18.42
C PRO A 324 -14.94 -35.00 17.51
N SER A 325 -15.54 -34.27 16.56
CA SER A 325 -16.61 -34.76 15.70
C SER A 325 -16.09 -35.56 14.51
N CYS A 326 -15.03 -35.08 13.83
CA CYS A 326 -14.47 -35.74 12.63
C CYS A 326 -13.05 -36.28 12.82
N GLY A 327 -12.39 -35.99 13.95
CA GLY A 327 -11.02 -36.42 14.23
C GLY A 327 -9.92 -35.61 13.52
N TYR A 328 -10.27 -34.51 12.86
CA TYR A 328 -9.30 -33.64 12.19
C TYR A 328 -8.31 -33.02 13.18
N VAL A 329 -7.02 -33.07 12.85
CA VAL A 329 -5.95 -32.50 13.67
C VAL A 329 -5.08 -31.59 12.82
N ARG A 330 -4.98 -30.32 13.22
CA ARG A 330 -4.10 -29.34 12.56
C ARG A 330 -3.50 -28.39 13.59
N HIS A 331 -2.58 -27.54 13.13
CA HIS A 331 -2.18 -26.38 13.89
C HIS A 331 -3.35 -25.39 14.01
N ALA A 332 -3.59 -24.83 15.20
CA ALA A 332 -4.78 -24.01 15.47
C ALA A 332 -4.86 -22.76 14.58
N ASP A 333 -3.76 -22.00 14.46
CA ASP A 333 -3.70 -20.82 13.58
C ASP A 333 -3.84 -21.19 12.09
N LEU A 334 -3.47 -22.43 11.69
CA LEU A 334 -3.69 -22.89 10.31
C LEU A 334 -5.13 -23.33 10.05
N ASN A 335 -5.80 -23.95 11.05
CA ASN A 335 -7.23 -24.26 10.95
C ASN A 335 -8.06 -22.97 10.86
N ALA A 336 -7.68 -21.94 11.62
CA ALA A 336 -8.29 -20.62 11.50
C ALA A 336 -8.09 -20.05 10.09
N ALA A 337 -6.86 -20.07 9.56
CA ALA A 337 -6.56 -19.66 8.19
C ALA A 337 -7.38 -20.43 7.13
N GLU A 338 -7.64 -21.73 7.31
CA GLU A 338 -8.53 -22.50 6.42
C GLU A 338 -10.00 -22.07 6.53
N ASN A 339 -10.51 -21.86 7.75
CA ASN A 339 -11.87 -21.32 7.91
C ASN A 339 -12.01 -19.96 7.21
N ILE A 340 -10.96 -19.13 7.26
CA ILE A 340 -10.92 -17.83 6.61
C ILE A 340 -10.94 -17.97 5.08
N SER A 341 -10.22 -18.94 4.50
CA SER A 341 -10.18 -19.14 3.04
C SER A 341 -11.54 -19.56 2.47
N GLN A 342 -12.28 -20.38 3.23
CA GLN A 342 -13.57 -20.95 2.82
C GLN A 342 -14.77 -20.00 2.99
N ARG A 343 -14.60 -18.87 3.68
CA ARG A 343 -15.69 -17.91 3.92
C ARG A 343 -15.87 -16.94 2.76
N GLU A 344 -17.11 -16.53 2.53
CA GLU A 344 -17.40 -15.42 1.62
C GLU A 344 -16.90 -14.11 2.25
N GLY A 345 -16.25 -13.28 1.45
CA GLY A 345 -15.72 -11.99 1.87
C GLY A 345 -16.22 -10.85 0.98
N GLU A 346 -16.11 -9.64 1.51
CA GLU A 346 -16.38 -8.42 0.77
C GLU A 346 -15.05 -7.82 0.29
N PRO A 347 -14.96 -7.37 -0.98
CA PRO A 347 -13.73 -6.74 -1.48
C PRO A 347 -13.31 -5.55 -0.62
N CYS A 348 -12.02 -5.46 -0.31
CA CYS A 348 -11.41 -4.22 0.16
C CYS A 348 -11.46 -3.21 -0.99
N THR A 349 -12.50 -2.40 -1.10
CA THR A 349 -12.52 -1.24 -1.99
C THR A 349 -11.95 -0.04 -1.24
N ALA A 350 -10.92 0.59 -1.79
CA ALA A 350 -10.45 1.91 -1.35
C ALA A 350 -11.49 3.00 -1.63
#